data_AF-A0A957B6U6-F1
#
_entry.id   AF-A0A957B6U6-F1
#
_cell.length_a   1.000
_cell.length_b   1.000
_cell.length_c   1.000
_cell.angle_alpha   90.00
_cell.angle_beta   90.00
_cell.angle_gamma   90.00
#
_symmetry.space_group_name_H-M   'P 1'
#
loop_
_entity.id
_entity.type
_entity.pdbx_description
1 polymer ?
#
loop_
_entity_poly.entity_id
_entity_poly.type
_entity_poly.pdbx_seq_one_letter_code
_entity_poly.pdbx_strand_id
1 'polypeptide(L)'
;MGYEIDWLVAGRVIKAEYFDELDLQTMIEIGDELVTMIDSVDSPLVHVLMDTERVTKYPHQVAKLVKTANNIYRNPRIGWSIVYG
;
A
#
# COMPACT_ATOMS: atom_id res chain seq x y z
N MET A 1 -4.90 -1.23 -15.43
CA MET A 1 -5.29 -1.12 -14.01
C MET A 1 -4.59 -2.23 -13.29
N GLY A 2 -3.54 -1.91 -12.56
CA GLY A 2 -2.82 -2.95 -11.87
C GLY A 2 -1.88 -2.39 -10.85
N TYR A 3 -1.55 -3.28 -9.93
CA TYR A 3 -0.54 -3.06 -8.95
C TYR A 3 0.26 -4.35 -8.84
N GLU A 4 1.48 -4.22 -8.34
CA GLU A 4 2.31 -5.34 -7.93
C GLU A 4 2.77 -5.07 -6.51
N ILE A 5 2.58 -6.03 -5.61
CA ILE A 5 3.02 -5.93 -4.22
C ILE A 5 3.93 -7.12 -3.95
N ASP A 6 5.14 -6.84 -3.50
CA ASP A 6 6.09 -7.87 -3.07
C ASP A 6 7.00 -7.36 -1.95
N TRP A 7 7.71 -8.28 -1.31
CA TRP A 7 8.75 -7.97 -0.35
C TRP A 7 10.00 -7.46 -1.05
N LEU A 8 10.30 -6.17 -0.86
CA LEU A 8 11.63 -5.63 -1.18
C LEU A 8 12.69 -6.15 -0.21
N VAL A 9 12.31 -6.25 1.07
CA VAL A 9 13.10 -6.91 2.12
C VAL A 9 12.16 -7.82 2.89
N ALA A 10 12.35 -9.13 2.79
CA ALA A 10 11.49 -10.14 3.40
C ALA A 10 11.17 -9.83 4.87
N GLY A 11 9.88 -9.71 5.18
CA GLY A 11 9.36 -9.42 6.52
C GLY A 11 9.69 -8.04 7.09
N ARG A 12 10.22 -7.12 6.28
CA ARG A 12 10.64 -5.77 6.75
C ARG A 12 10.16 -4.64 5.86
N VAL A 13 10.26 -4.78 4.54
CA VAL A 13 9.92 -3.73 3.59
C VAL A 13 9.10 -4.32 2.46
N ILE A 14 7.89 -3.81 2.29
CA ILE A 14 7.00 -4.12 1.17
C ILE A 14 7.19 -3.01 0.12
N LYS A 15 7.29 -3.40 -1.16
CA LYS A 15 7.20 -2.48 -2.29
C LYS A 15 5.87 -2.73 -2.99
N ALA A 16 5.08 -1.67 -3.11
CA ALA A 16 3.85 -1.62 -3.87
C ALA A 16 4.07 -0.72 -5.08
N GLU A 17 4.00 -1.29 -6.28
CA GLU A 17 4.11 -0.59 -7.55
C GLU A 17 2.75 -0.44 -8.17
N TYR A 18 2.36 0.79 -8.48
CA TYR A 18 1.07 1.09 -9.08
C TYR A 18 1.25 1.56 -10.52
N PHE A 19 0.37 1.12 -11.41
CA PHE A 19 0.46 1.49 -12.83
C PHE A 19 -0.93 1.66 -13.48
N ASP A 20 -0.95 2.51 -14.51
CA ASP A 20 -2.14 2.96 -15.24
C ASP A 20 -3.10 3.80 -14.37
N GLU A 21 -4.40 3.72 -14.66
CA GLU A 21 -5.43 4.30 -13.82
C GLU A 21 -5.62 3.45 -12.55
N LEU A 22 -5.88 4.09 -11.41
CA LEU A 22 -6.30 3.43 -10.18
C LEU A 22 -7.74 3.84 -9.88
N ASP A 23 -8.60 2.86 -9.60
CA ASP A 23 -9.94 3.10 -9.10
C ASP A 23 -10.04 2.86 -7.58
N LEU A 24 -11.22 3.12 -7.02
CA LEU A 24 -11.43 2.95 -5.58
C LEU A 24 -11.34 1.48 -5.15
N GLN A 25 -11.79 0.56 -5.98
CA GLN A 25 -11.85 -0.86 -5.65
C GLN A 25 -10.45 -1.45 -5.56
N THR A 26 -9.59 -1.15 -6.54
CA THR A 26 -8.18 -1.55 -6.54
C THR A 26 -7.43 -0.98 -5.35
N MET A 27 -7.70 0.27 -4.97
CA MET A 27 -7.09 0.85 -3.77
C MET A 27 -7.51 0.16 -2.47
N ILE A 28 -8.74 -0.36 -2.40
CA ILE A 28 -9.20 -1.18 -1.26
C ILE A 28 -8.45 -2.52 -1.25
N GLU A 29 -8.34 -3.17 -2.40
CA GLU A 29 -7.62 -4.45 -2.55
C GLU A 29 -6.15 -4.35 -2.15
N ILE A 30 -5.45 -3.32 -2.64
CA ILE A 30 -4.08 -2.98 -2.22
C ILE A 30 -3.99 -2.85 -0.70
N GLY A 31 -4.94 -2.14 -0.09
CA GLY A 31 -4.94 -1.91 1.34
C GLY A 31 -5.10 -3.19 2.16
N ASP A 32 -6.01 -4.06 1.75
CA ASP A 32 -6.26 -5.35 2.41
C ASP A 32 -5.07 -6.32 2.23
N GLU A 33 -4.44 -6.31 1.06
CA GLU A 33 -3.23 -7.09 0.78
C GLU A 33 -2.03 -6.62 1.63
N LEU A 34 -1.80 -5.31 1.70
CA LEU A 34 -0.75 -4.73 2.56
C LEU A 34 -0.96 -5.09 4.02
N VAL A 35 -2.19 -4.98 4.54
CA VAL A 35 -2.51 -5.38 5.92
C VAL A 35 -2.23 -6.87 6.13
N THR A 36 -2.64 -7.72 5.19
CA THR A 36 -2.39 -9.17 5.25
C THR A 36 -0.89 -9.48 5.29
N MET A 37 -0.09 -8.82 4.45
CA MET A 37 1.36 -9.01 4.45
C MET A 37 2.01 -8.52 5.75
N ILE A 38 1.61 -7.35 6.25
CA ILE A 38 2.09 -6.81 7.53
C ILE A 38 1.75 -7.77 8.68
N ASP A 39 0.55 -8.36 8.66
CA ASP A 39 0.10 -9.26 9.71
C ASP A 39 0.68 -10.67 9.63
N SER A 40 1.19 -11.07 8.46
CA SER A 40 1.78 -12.38 8.20
C SER A 40 3.18 -12.60 8.81
N VAL A 41 3.80 -11.55 9.36
CA VAL A 41 5.17 -11.59 9.86
C VAL A 41 5.29 -11.20 11.33
N ASP A 42 6.24 -11.81 12.02
CA ASP A 42 6.55 -11.54 13.43
C ASP A 42 7.53 -10.36 13.63
N SER A 43 7.83 -9.62 12.56
CA SER A 43 8.73 -8.46 12.64
C SER A 43 8.11 -7.34 13.49
N PRO A 44 8.91 -6.62 14.30
CA PRO A 44 8.40 -5.54 15.14
C PRO A 44 7.81 -4.37 14.33
N LEU A 45 8.36 -4.07 13.16
CA LEU A 45 7.84 -3.06 12.23
C LEU A 45 8.01 -3.52 10.78
N VAL A 46 7.01 -3.20 9.95
CA VAL A 46 7.00 -3.39 8.51
C VAL A 46 6.83 -2.02 7.85
N HIS A 47 7.64 -1.77 6.84
CA HIS A 47 7.68 -0.52 6.10
C HIS A 47 7.09 -0.69 4.70
N VAL A 48 6.53 0.37 4.14
CA VAL A 48 5.90 0.33 2.82
C VAL A 48 6.49 1.40 1.91
N LEU A 49 6.94 0.98 0.73
CA LEU A 49 7.30 1.85 -0.39
C LEU A 49 6.19 1.79 -1.42
N MET A 50 5.71 2.95 -1.84
CA MET A 50 4.60 3.11 -2.76
C MET A 50 5.11 3.85 -4.00
N ASP A 51 5.32 3.10 -5.08
CA ASP A 51 5.78 3.61 -6.37
C ASP A 51 4.59 3.98 -7.24
N THR A 52 4.52 5.25 -7.61
CA THR A 52 3.42 5.82 -8.38
C THR A 52 3.87 6.43 -9.71
N GLU A 53 5.14 6.23 -10.12
CA GLU A 53 5.72 6.85 -11.31
C GLU A 53 4.94 6.52 -12.60
N ARG A 54 4.30 5.33 -12.62
CA ARG A 54 3.55 4.81 -13.77
C ARG A 54 2.04 5.01 -13.65
N VAL A 55 1.56 5.75 -12.64
CA VAL A 55 0.14 6.04 -12.46
C VAL A 55 -0.27 7.19 -13.37
N THR A 56 -1.23 6.94 -14.25
CA THR A 56 -1.74 7.97 -15.18
C THR A 56 -2.96 8.70 -14.62
N LYS A 57 -3.66 8.11 -13.64
CA LYS A 57 -4.86 8.72 -13.04
C LYS A 57 -5.14 8.19 -11.64
N TYR A 58 -5.38 9.12 -10.71
CA TYR A 58 -5.80 8.82 -9.35
C TYR A 58 -7.33 8.88 -9.18
N PRO A 59 -7.90 8.14 -8.21
CA PRO A 59 -9.31 8.27 -7.88
C PRO A 59 -9.64 9.69 -7.39
N HIS A 60 -10.65 10.32 -7.98
CA HIS A 60 -11.13 11.65 -7.54
C HIS A 60 -11.70 11.66 -6.10
N GLN A 61 -11.93 10.48 -5.50
CA GLN A 61 -12.52 10.33 -4.17
C GLN A 61 -11.46 10.07 -3.08
N VAL A 62 -10.46 10.96 -3.00
CA VAL A 62 -9.34 10.91 -2.04
C VAL A 62 -9.83 10.73 -0.59
N ALA A 63 -10.96 11.32 -0.21
CA ALA A 63 -11.54 11.16 1.13
C ALA A 63 -11.93 9.70 1.47
N LYS A 64 -12.32 8.87 0.48
CA LYS A 64 -12.59 7.44 0.70
C LYS A 64 -11.29 6.64 0.81
N LEU A 65 -10.25 7.05 0.11
CA LEU A 65 -8.91 6.46 0.24
C LEU A 65 -8.31 6.65 1.64
N VAL A 66 -8.62 7.77 2.31
CA VAL A 66 -8.22 8.00 3.71
C VAL A 66 -8.76 6.91 4.65
N LYS A 67 -9.95 6.35 4.38
CA LYS A 67 -10.49 5.25 5.19
C LYS A 67 -9.70 3.95 5.01
N THR A 68 -9.33 3.62 3.78
CA THR A 68 -8.48 2.46 3.48
C THR A 68 -7.08 2.64 4.05
N ALA A 69 -6.49 3.81 3.83
CA ALA A 69 -5.20 4.19 4.39
C ALA A 69 -5.19 4.12 5.93
N ASN A 70 -6.30 4.48 6.58
CA ASN A 70 -6.44 4.35 8.04
C ASN A 70 -6.30 2.91 8.53
N ASN A 71 -6.67 1.89 7.74
CA ASN A 71 -6.50 0.50 8.17
C ASN A 71 -5.02 0.11 8.23
N ILE A 72 -4.23 0.55 7.23
CA ILE A 72 -2.79 0.35 7.19
C ILE A 72 -2.11 1.15 8.31
N TYR A 73 -2.42 2.45 8.41
CA TYR A 73 -1.75 3.37 9.35
C TYR A 73 -2.14 3.17 10.83
N ARG A 74 -3.22 2.45 11.11
CA ARG A 74 -3.58 2.02 12.46
C ARG A 74 -2.99 0.67 12.85
N ASN A 75 -2.40 -0.06 11.92
CA ASN A 75 -1.77 -1.34 12.24
C ASN A 75 -0.58 -1.09 13.20
N PRO A 76 -0.50 -1.72 14.38
CA PRO A 76 0.57 -1.46 15.34
C PRO A 76 1.97 -1.86 14.83
N ARG A 77 2.03 -2.67 13.77
CA ARG A 77 3.28 -3.09 13.11
C ARG A 77 3.67 -2.21 11.93
N ILE A 78 2.91 -1.18 11.59
CA ILE A 78 3.30 -0.24 10.54
C ILE A 78 4.44 0.66 11.02
N GLY A 79 5.53 0.70 10.26
CA GLY A 79 6.59 1.69 10.43
C GLY A 79 6.36 2.91 9.54
N TRP A 80 7.40 3.39 8.87
CA TRP A 80 7.25 4.42 7.85
C TRP A 80 6.56 3.89 6.57
N SER A 81 5.87 4.80 5.90
CA SER A 81 5.31 4.64 4.56
C SER A 81 5.82 5.79 3.72
N ILE A 82 6.37 5.49 2.55
CA ILE A 82 6.89 6.50 1.62
C ILE A 82 6.19 6.31 0.28
N VAL A 83 5.59 7.39 -0.20
CA VAL A 83 5.03 7.47 -1.55
C VAL A 83 5.99 8.28 -2.41
N TYR A 84 6.34 7.76 -3.58
CA TYR A 84 7.17 8.45 -4.57
C TYR A 84 6.63 8.19 -5.98
N GLY A 85 6.96 9.09 -6.91
CA GLY A 85 6.49 9.02 -8.30
C GLY A 85 6.33 10.40 -8.92
#